data_AF-A0AAI8Z4Y6-F1
#
_entry.id   AF-A0AAI8Z4Y6-F1
#
_cell.length_a   1.000
_cell.length_b   1.000
_cell.length_c   1.000
_cell.angle_alpha   90.00
_cell.angle_beta   90.00
_cell.angle_gamma   90.00
#
_symmetry.space_group_name_H-M   'P 1'
#
loop_
_entity.id
_entity.type
_entity.pdbx_description
1 polymer ?
#
loop_
_entity_poly.entity_id
_entity_poly.type
_entity_poly.pdbx_seq_one_letter_code
_entity_poly.pdbx_strand_id
1 'polypeptide(L)'
;MTVTESLKDAAHSVQDAAGVPHGSAPTRQATREEMSANKVPLPYRDSCAHLLIPLNKCRFDNFYLPWRCMDERHSYEKCQYEEFKLRVKKMDEIREAKGGARSN
;
A
#
# COMPACT_ATOMS: atom_id res chain seq x y z
N MET A 1 22.77 -12.60 -21.67
CA MET A 1 22.03 -12.28 -20.45
C MET A 1 22.88 -12.72 -19.27
N THR A 2 23.37 -11.75 -18.50
CA THR A 2 24.25 -12.02 -17.37
C THR A 2 23.43 -12.58 -16.20
N VAL A 3 24.02 -13.45 -15.37
CA VAL A 3 23.34 -14.05 -14.19
C VAL A 3 22.75 -12.96 -13.28
N THR A 4 23.36 -11.78 -13.27
CA THR A 4 22.90 -10.58 -12.56
C THR A 4 21.59 -9.98 -13.11
N GLU A 5 21.30 -10.12 -14.40
CA GLU A 5 20.02 -9.68 -14.99
C GLU A 5 18.89 -10.63 -14.58
N SER A 6 19.13 -11.94 -14.64
CA SER A 6 18.14 -12.95 -14.26
C SER A 6 17.75 -12.88 -12.78
N LEU A 7 18.70 -12.54 -11.89
CA LEU A 7 18.43 -12.29 -10.47
C LEU A 7 17.58 -11.03 -10.23
N LYS A 8 17.75 -9.98 -11.05
CA LYS A 8 16.91 -8.77 -10.98
C LYS A 8 15.49 -9.04 -11.48
N ASP A 9 15.35 -9.78 -12.57
CA ASP A 9 14.05 -10.16 -13.13
C ASP A 9 13.25 -11.04 -12.15
N ALA A 10 13.92 -11.94 -11.44
CA ALA A 10 13.31 -12.74 -10.37
C ALA A 10 12.90 -11.88 -9.17
N ALA A 11 13.71 -10.90 -8.76
CA ALA A 11 13.36 -10.00 -7.66
C ALA A 11 12.15 -9.12 -8.01
N HIS A 12 12.09 -8.59 -9.24
CA HIS A 12 10.94 -7.85 -9.74
C HIS A 12 9.69 -8.74 -9.81
N SER A 13 9.80 -9.97 -10.34
CA SER A 13 8.64 -10.87 -10.42
C SER A 13 8.10 -11.27 -9.04
N VAL A 14 8.96 -11.44 -8.04
CA VAL A 14 8.55 -11.71 -6.65
C VAL A 14 7.90 -10.49 -6.01
N GLN A 15 8.42 -9.27 -6.25
CA GLN A 15 7.79 -8.03 -5.80
C GLN A 15 6.42 -7.81 -6.47
N ASP A 16 6.33 -8.16 -7.75
CA ASP A 16 5.10 -8.08 -8.55
C ASP A 16 4.03 -9.07 -8.12
N ALA A 17 4.42 -10.27 -7.69
CA ALA A 17 3.51 -11.31 -7.21
C ALA A 17 3.08 -11.11 -5.75
N ALA A 18 3.95 -10.53 -4.91
CA ALA A 18 3.70 -10.35 -3.48
C ALA A 18 2.95 -9.04 -3.12
N GLY A 19 2.58 -8.21 -4.10
CA GLY A 19 1.91 -6.92 -3.84
C GLY A 19 2.79 -5.95 -3.04
N VAL A 20 4.11 -6.07 -3.18
CA VAL A 20 5.09 -5.21 -2.51
C VAL A 20 5.06 -3.84 -3.18
N PRO A 21 5.10 -2.71 -2.44
CA PRO A 21 4.90 -1.38 -2.98
C PRO A 21 5.91 -1.04 -4.08
N HIS A 22 5.41 -0.75 -5.28
CA HIS A 22 6.17 -0.23 -6.41
C HIS A 22 6.46 1.26 -6.21
N GLY A 23 7.64 1.57 -5.69
CA GLY A 23 8.30 2.84 -5.97
C GLY A 23 7.79 4.09 -5.25
N SER A 24 7.69 4.06 -3.92
CA SER A 24 7.83 5.28 -3.11
C SER A 24 8.91 5.07 -2.04
N ALA A 25 9.72 6.10 -1.81
CA ALA A 25 10.84 6.17 -0.88
C ALA A 25 10.50 5.59 0.52
N PRO A 26 11.48 5.24 1.37
CA PRO A 26 11.24 4.50 2.61
C PRO A 26 10.53 5.36 3.66
N THR A 27 9.23 5.60 3.49
CA THR A 27 8.32 5.87 4.60
C THR A 27 8.34 4.64 5.49
N ARG A 28 8.57 4.83 6.79
CA ARG A 28 8.62 3.76 7.79
C ARG A 28 7.32 2.94 7.69
N GLN A 29 7.42 1.77 7.07
CA GLN A 29 6.32 0.83 6.96
C GLN A 29 6.00 0.24 8.33
N ALA A 30 4.73 -0.02 8.60
CA ALA A 30 4.32 -0.68 9.83
C ALA A 30 4.81 -2.13 9.79
N THR A 31 5.45 -2.59 10.86
CA THR A 31 5.85 -3.99 10.95
C THR A 31 4.60 -4.88 11.11
N ARG A 32 4.74 -6.17 10.76
CA ARG A 32 3.64 -7.14 10.95
C ARG A 32 3.21 -7.24 12.41
N GLU A 33 4.17 -7.15 13.32
CA GLU A 33 3.95 -7.15 14.76
C GLU A 33 3.19 -5.90 15.20
N GLU A 34 3.57 -4.71 14.71
CA GLU A 34 2.85 -3.45 14.96
C GLU A 34 1.40 -3.50 14.48
N MET A 35 1.15 -4.03 13.27
CA MET A 35 -0.21 -4.16 12.74
C MET A 35 -1.07 -5.15 13.54
N SER A 36 -0.45 -6.24 14.04
CA SER A 36 -1.12 -7.22 14.90
C SER A 36 -1.44 -6.63 16.28
N ALA A 37 -0.47 -5.95 16.90
CA ALA A 37 -0.62 -5.31 18.20
C ALA A 37 -1.73 -4.25 18.21
N ASN A 38 -1.84 -3.48 17.12
CA ASN A 38 -2.88 -2.47 16.93
C ASN A 38 -4.19 -3.02 16.34
N LYS A 39 -4.33 -4.34 16.22
CA LYS A 39 -5.54 -5.03 15.72
C LYS A 39 -6.04 -4.48 14.39
N VAL A 40 -5.13 -4.15 13.47
CA VAL A 40 -5.49 -3.67 12.13
C VAL A 40 -6.19 -4.80 11.36
N PRO A 41 -7.40 -4.59 10.82
CA PRO A 41 -8.09 -5.60 10.02
C PRO A 41 -7.31 -5.94 8.74
N LEU A 42 -7.38 -7.19 8.30
CA LEU A 42 -6.71 -7.69 7.08
C LEU A 42 -6.84 -6.77 5.84
N PRO A 43 -8.02 -6.21 5.50
CA PRO A 43 -8.13 -5.35 4.32
C PRO A 43 -7.36 -4.02 4.42
N TYR A 44 -6.95 -3.60 5.61
CA TYR A 44 -6.23 -2.35 5.86
C TYR A 44 -4.75 -2.57 6.23
N ARG A 45 -4.22 -3.77 5.97
CA ARG A 45 -2.80 -4.11 6.17
C ARG A 45 -2.01 -3.87 4.89
N ASP A 46 -2.13 -2.68 4.36
CA ASP A 46 -1.45 -2.22 3.14
C ASP A 46 -0.22 -1.38 3.48
N SER A 47 0.41 -0.83 2.44
CA SER A 47 1.58 0.05 2.55
C SER A 47 1.29 1.35 3.32
N CYS A 48 0.02 1.69 3.52
CA CYS A 48 -0.44 2.89 4.22
C CYS A 48 -0.78 2.63 5.70
N ALA A 49 -0.67 1.39 6.19
CA ALA A 49 -1.03 1.01 7.56
C ALA A 49 -0.26 1.79 8.65
N HIS A 50 0.94 2.29 8.35
CA HIS A 50 1.73 3.12 9.26
C HIS A 50 1.08 4.47 9.61
N LEU A 51 0.20 4.98 8.75
CA LEU A 51 -0.60 6.19 8.98
C LEU A 51 -1.95 5.87 9.65
N LEU A 52 -2.46 4.65 9.46
CA LEU A 52 -3.73 4.22 10.04
C LEU A 52 -3.63 4.02 11.57
N ILE A 53 -2.50 3.50 12.05
CA ILE A 53 -2.26 3.29 13.49
C ILE A 53 -2.39 4.61 14.28
N PRO A 54 -1.68 5.70 13.94
CA PRO A 54 -1.82 6.97 14.66
C PRO A 54 -3.21 7.60 14.47
N LEU A 55 -3.83 7.46 13.30
CA LEU A 55 -5.20 7.93 13.07
C LEU A 55 -6.21 7.24 14.00
N ASN A 56 -6.12 5.92 14.16
CA ASN A 56 -6.99 5.18 15.05
C ASN A 56 -6.76 5.58 16.51
N LYS A 57 -5.50 5.79 16.92
CA LYS A 57 -5.20 6.33 18.24
C LYS A 57 -5.85 7.69 18.48
N CYS A 58 -5.69 8.64 17.56
CA CYS A 58 -6.31 9.97 17.65
C CYS A 58 -7.85 9.88 17.74
N ARG A 59 -8.46 8.98 16.96
CA ARG A 59 -9.92 8.75 16.99
C ARG A 59 -10.40 8.23 18.34
N PHE A 60 -9.70 7.26 18.94
CA PHE A 60 -10.05 6.77 20.26
C PHE A 60 -9.88 7.86 21.33
N ASP A 61 -8.76 8.59 21.31
CA ASP A 61 -8.46 9.63 22.30
C ASP A 61 -9.45 10.81 22.24
N ASN A 62 -9.97 11.13 21.05
CA ASN A 62 -10.92 12.24 20.83
C ASN A 62 -12.37 11.74 20.59
N PHE A 63 -12.74 10.53 21.00
CA PHE A 63 -14.11 10.00 20.85
C PHE A 63 -14.70 10.14 19.44
N TYR A 64 -13.86 9.95 18.40
CA TYR A 64 -14.25 9.98 16.98
C TYR A 64 -14.84 11.33 16.52
N LEU A 65 -14.48 12.44 17.17
CA LEU A 65 -14.94 13.76 16.74
C LEU A 65 -14.44 14.09 15.31
N PRO A 66 -15.34 14.44 14.37
CA PRO A 66 -14.99 14.61 12.95
C PRO A 66 -13.89 15.64 12.65
N TRP A 67 -13.71 16.64 13.52
CA TRP A 67 -12.81 17.79 13.29
C TRP A 67 -11.44 17.68 13.96
N ARG A 68 -11.18 16.71 14.84
CA ARG A 68 -9.96 16.67 15.68
C ARG A 68 -8.77 15.92 15.07
N CYS A 69 -9.00 15.03 14.11
CA CYS A 69 -7.98 14.18 13.48
C CYS A 69 -7.97 14.34 11.95
N MET A 70 -8.13 15.58 11.47
CA MET A 70 -8.30 15.88 10.04
C MET A 70 -7.01 15.63 9.26
N ASP A 71 -5.86 16.00 9.82
CA ASP A 71 -4.58 15.92 9.13
C ASP A 71 -4.12 14.46 9.01
N GLU A 72 -4.28 13.67 10.07
CA GLU A 72 -4.01 12.23 10.05
C GLU A 72 -4.96 11.50 9.10
N ARG A 73 -6.23 11.95 9.00
CA ARG A 73 -7.18 11.38 8.05
C ARG A 73 -6.77 11.69 6.61
N HIS A 74 -6.52 12.95 6.28
CA HIS A 74 -6.18 13.35 4.92
C HIS A 74 -4.85 12.78 4.46
N SER A 75 -3.85 12.65 5.36
CA SER A 75 -2.59 12.00 5.03
C SER A 75 -2.76 10.50 4.72
N TYR A 76 -3.57 9.78 5.50
CA TYR A 76 -3.92 8.39 5.21
C TYR A 76 -4.68 8.23 3.88
N GLU A 77 -5.69 9.08 3.62
CA GLU A 77 -6.47 9.07 2.38
C GLU A 77 -5.60 9.40 1.15
N LYS A 78 -4.67 10.35 1.28
CA LYS A 78 -3.71 10.66 0.22
C LYS A 78 -2.82 9.47 -0.12
N CYS A 79 -2.30 8.77 0.89
CA CYS A 79 -1.51 7.57 0.69
C CYS A 79 -2.30 6.49 -0.07
N GLN A 80 -3.54 6.23 0.35
CA GLN A 80 -4.44 5.28 -0.33
C GLN A 80 -4.70 5.64 -1.79
N TYR A 81 -4.87 6.94 -2.05
CA TYR A 81 -5.09 7.42 -3.41
C TYR A 81 -3.86 7.22 -4.30
N GLU A 82 -2.67 7.51 -3.78
CA GLU A 82 -1.41 7.29 -4.50
C GLU A 82 -1.19 5.79 -4.78
N GLU A 83 -1.44 4.91 -3.80
CA GLU A 83 -1.36 3.46 -3.99
C GLU A 83 -2.37 2.97 -5.04
N PHE A 84 -3.60 3.49 -5.01
CA PHE A 84 -4.62 3.17 -6.01
C PHE A 84 -4.15 3.53 -7.42
N LYS A 85 -3.54 4.71 -7.62
CA LYS A 85 -3.01 5.11 -8.94
C LYS A 85 -1.91 4.17 -9.43
N LEU A 86 -1.06 3.67 -8.54
CA LEU A 86 -0.04 2.68 -8.89
C LEU A 86 -0.70 1.36 -9.33
N ARG A 87 -1.73 0.91 -8.61
CA ARG A 87 -2.49 -0.29 -8.99
C ARG A 87 -3.20 -0.14 -10.33
N VAL A 88 -3.77 1.02 -10.62
CA VAL A 88 -4.40 1.31 -11.93
C VAL A 88 -3.36 1.22 -13.06
N LYS A 89 -2.20 1.86 -12.90
CA LYS A 89 -1.10 1.76 -13.89
C LYS A 89 -0.69 0.32 -14.16
N LYS A 90 -0.53 -0.49 -13.11
CA LYS A 90 -0.23 -1.91 -13.25
C LYS A 90 -1.33 -2.69 -13.97
N MET A 91 -2.59 -2.36 -13.73
CA MET A 91 -3.71 -2.98 -14.45
C MET A 91 -3.75 -2.58 -15.92
N ASP A 92 -3.39 -1.34 -16.25
CA ASP A 92 -3.26 -0.88 -17.64
C ASP A 92 -2.13 -1.63 -18.36
N GLU A 93 -0.96 -1.77 -17.73
CA GLU A 93 0.17 -2.56 -18.25
C GLU A 93 -0.22 -4.03 -18.51
N ILE A 94 -0.94 -4.66 -17.57
CA ILE A 94 -1.45 -6.03 -17.74
C ILE A 94 -2.47 -6.11 -18.87
N ARG A 95 -3.34 -5.09 -19.03
CA ARG A 95 -4.34 -5.05 -20.09
C ARG A 95 -3.70 -4.91 -21.46
N GLU A 96 -2.67 -4.07 -21.59
CA GLU A 96 -1.88 -3.93 -22.81
C GLU A 96 -1.16 -5.24 -23.16
N ALA A 97 -0.55 -5.91 -22.19
CA ALA A 97 0.08 -7.21 -22.38
C ALA A 97 -0.92 -8.31 -22.83
N LYS A 98 -2.20 -8.19 -22.45
CA LYS A 98 -3.29 -9.10 -22.85
C LYS A 98 -3.99 -8.68 -24.15
N GLY A 99 -3.46 -7.70 -24.88
CA GLY A 99 -4.05 -7.23 -26.15
C GLY A 99 -5.41 -6.57 -25.98
N GLY A 100 -5.67 -5.92 -24.85
CA GLY A 100 -6.93 -5.22 -24.57
C GLY A 100 -8.04 -6.08 -23.98
N ALA A 101 -7.82 -7.39 -23.78
CA ALA A 101 -8.79 -8.27 -23.14
C ALA A 101 -8.96 -7.94 -21.65
N ARG A 102 -10.20 -7.73 -21.21
CA ARG A 102 -10.53 -7.58 -19.79
C ARG A 102 -10.43 -8.96 -19.13
N SER A 103 -9.75 -9.05 -18.00
CA SER A 103 -9.48 -10.31 -17.31
C SER A 103 -10.67 -10.87 -16.50
N ASN A 104 -11.90 -10.67 -16.97
CA ASN A 104 -13.13 -11.05 -16.26
C ASN A 104 -13.87 -12.14 -17.02
#